data_AF-A0A946GB20-F1
#
_entry.id   AF-A0A946GB20-F1
#
_cell.length_a   1.000
_cell.length_b   1.000
_cell.length_c   1.000
_cell.angle_alpha   90.00
_cell.angle_beta   90.00
_cell.angle_gamma   90.00
#
_symmetry.space_group_name_H-M   'P 1'
#
loop_
_entity.id
_entity.type
_entity.pdbx_description
1 polymer ?
#
loop_
_entity_poly.entity_id
_entity_poly.type
_entity_poly.pdbx_seq_one_letter_code
_entity_poly.pdbx_strand_id
1 'polypeptide(L)'
;MHRLFVEKTAAFANDSAHLIGDLRNNLAIESLKSARIVQRYDLDGLTDEEFAKATQLILSEPQVETSSTELSLSSDETAFAVEFLPGQFDQRADSAAQCVQILTGKERPFVSSARVIILTGQLSKENLEAIKKYLINPVDSHEVSVNAPYQRTESPEPKDVAILEGFNQKTEAEFEHFRSELGLAMSTADLLHTQKYFQKEDREPTITELRMLDTYWSDHCRHTTFMSKIAKVSFDEGTEVIQETYNTYLATRDQVYGASTERPVTLMDIALMGMKELRKSGELDNLEVSNEINAASIVVDGDDEQEWLV
;
A
#
# COMPACT_ATOMS: atom_id res chain seq x y z
N MET A 1 8.72 -21.88 23.00
CA MET A 1 9.14 -21.37 21.68
C MET A 1 9.71 -22.48 20.82
N HIS A 2 9.16 -22.64 19.63
CA HIS A 2 9.50 -23.64 18.63
C HIS A 2 9.90 -22.93 17.33
N ARG A 3 10.86 -23.51 16.60
CA ARG A 3 11.29 -23.01 15.30
C ARG A 3 11.10 -24.08 14.23
N LEU A 4 10.62 -23.66 13.07
CA LEU A 4 10.45 -24.50 11.91
C LEU A 4 11.03 -23.82 10.66
N PHE A 5 11.79 -24.56 9.88
CA PHE A 5 12.23 -24.23 8.55
C PHE A 5 11.45 -25.10 7.56
N VAL A 6 10.89 -24.49 6.53
CA VAL A 6 10.08 -25.16 5.51
C VAL A 6 10.59 -24.76 4.14
N GLU A 7 10.89 -25.75 3.30
CA GLU A 7 11.48 -25.54 1.99
C GLU A 7 10.76 -26.36 0.92
N LYS A 8 10.44 -25.74 -0.22
CA LYS A 8 9.92 -26.48 -1.38
C LYS A 8 11.01 -27.42 -1.90
N THR A 9 10.64 -28.67 -2.14
CA THR A 9 11.52 -29.65 -2.79
C THR A 9 11.93 -29.18 -4.18
N ALA A 10 13.08 -29.65 -4.68
CA ALA A 10 13.68 -29.15 -5.92
C ALA A 10 12.75 -29.17 -7.15
N ALA A 11 11.81 -30.11 -7.23
CA ALA A 11 10.83 -30.20 -8.31
C ALA A 11 9.76 -29.09 -8.30
N PHE A 12 9.57 -28.41 -7.16
CA PHE A 12 8.53 -27.40 -6.95
C PHE A 12 9.12 -26.03 -6.56
N ALA A 13 10.45 -25.89 -6.51
CA ALA A 13 11.16 -24.69 -6.09
C ALA A 13 11.24 -23.62 -7.22
N ASN A 14 10.12 -23.31 -7.87
CA ASN A 14 10.06 -22.35 -8.98
C ASN A 14 10.51 -20.95 -8.55
N ASP A 15 10.10 -20.49 -7.38
CA ASP A 15 10.48 -19.17 -6.84
C ASP A 15 11.99 -19.04 -6.66
N SER A 16 12.64 -20.13 -6.20
CA SER A 16 14.10 -20.19 -6.09
C SER A 16 14.77 -20.11 -7.47
N ALA A 17 14.20 -20.76 -8.49
CA ALA A 17 14.70 -20.69 -9.87
C ALA A 17 14.52 -19.28 -10.48
N HIS A 18 13.37 -18.65 -10.26
CA HIS A 18 13.10 -17.26 -10.66
C HIS A 18 14.07 -16.29 -10.00
N LEU A 19 14.30 -16.45 -8.69
CA LEU A 19 15.25 -15.62 -7.93
C LEU A 19 16.66 -15.67 -8.53
N ILE A 20 17.15 -16.86 -8.93
CA ILE A 20 18.47 -16.96 -9.59
C ILE A 20 18.48 -16.16 -10.90
N GLY A 21 17.43 -16.29 -11.71
CA GLY A 21 17.28 -15.57 -12.96
C GLY A 21 17.29 -14.05 -12.75
N ASP A 22 16.49 -13.56 -11.80
CA ASP A 22 16.40 -12.14 -11.48
C ASP A 22 17.74 -11.57 -11.00
N LEU A 23 18.43 -12.27 -10.08
CA LEU A 23 19.72 -11.79 -9.56
C LEU A 23 20.82 -11.82 -10.63
N ARG A 24 20.84 -12.82 -11.51
CA ARG A 24 21.82 -12.87 -12.61
C ARG A 24 21.54 -11.81 -13.67
N ASN A 25 20.29 -11.62 -14.06
CA ASN A 25 19.93 -10.72 -15.16
C ASN A 25 19.95 -9.25 -14.73
N ASN A 26 19.40 -8.94 -13.55
CA ASN A 26 19.24 -7.55 -13.11
C ASN A 26 20.48 -7.02 -12.38
N LEU A 27 21.24 -7.89 -11.70
CA LEU A 27 22.45 -7.49 -10.96
C LEU A 27 23.76 -7.96 -11.62
N ALA A 28 23.70 -8.67 -12.74
CA ALA A 28 24.87 -9.20 -13.47
C ALA A 28 25.79 -10.11 -12.63
N ILE A 29 25.22 -10.86 -11.66
CA ILE A 29 25.99 -11.73 -10.76
C ILE A 29 26.08 -13.15 -11.32
N GLU A 30 26.89 -13.34 -12.37
CA GLU A 30 27.06 -14.65 -13.02
C GLU A 30 27.67 -15.72 -12.09
N SER A 31 28.41 -15.30 -11.07
CA SER A 31 29.06 -16.19 -10.10
C SER A 31 28.09 -16.87 -9.11
N LEU A 32 26.83 -16.40 -9.04
CA LEU A 32 25.75 -17.07 -8.31
C LEU A 32 25.42 -18.38 -9.02
N LYS A 33 25.53 -19.52 -8.35
CA LYS A 33 25.26 -20.86 -8.90
C LYS A 33 23.82 -21.31 -8.67
N SER A 34 23.35 -21.14 -7.43
CA SER A 34 21.99 -21.49 -7.01
C SER A 34 21.52 -20.57 -5.89
N ALA A 35 20.21 -20.47 -5.74
CA ALA A 35 19.54 -19.85 -4.62
C ALA A 35 18.45 -20.80 -4.11
N ARG A 36 18.19 -20.76 -2.81
CA ARG A 36 17.10 -21.47 -2.14
C ARG A 36 16.34 -20.48 -1.27
N ILE A 37 15.03 -20.66 -1.20
CA ILE A 37 14.15 -19.89 -0.33
C ILE A 37 13.61 -20.86 0.71
N VAL A 38 13.91 -20.59 1.98
CA VAL A 38 13.42 -21.36 3.11
C VAL A 38 12.55 -20.45 3.97
N GLN A 39 11.32 -20.86 4.21
CA GLN A 39 10.44 -20.16 5.13
C GLN A 39 10.80 -20.55 6.56
N ARG A 40 11.08 -19.57 7.41
CA ARG A 40 11.25 -19.74 8.84
C ARG A 40 9.97 -19.34 9.55
N TYR A 41 9.55 -20.14 10.51
CA TYR A 41 8.51 -19.83 11.48
C TYR A 41 9.10 -19.91 12.90
N ASP A 42 8.78 -18.91 13.70
CA ASP A 42 9.05 -18.89 15.14
C ASP A 42 7.70 -18.81 15.87
N LEU A 43 7.39 -19.84 16.66
CA LEU A 43 6.09 -19.98 17.32
C LEU A 43 6.25 -20.02 18.83
N ASP A 44 5.35 -19.36 19.55
CA ASP A 44 5.27 -19.44 21.00
C ASP A 44 3.83 -19.68 21.49
N GLY A 45 3.70 -20.39 22.61
CA GLY A 45 2.41 -20.81 23.18
C GLY A 45 1.92 -22.21 22.77
N LEU A 46 2.78 -23.04 22.17
CA LEU A 46 2.47 -24.42 21.79
C LEU A 46 3.20 -25.43 22.67
N THR A 47 2.57 -26.58 22.92
CA THR A 47 3.26 -27.79 23.39
C THR A 47 3.98 -28.49 22.24
N ASP A 48 4.92 -29.40 22.54
CA ASP A 48 5.63 -30.17 21.51
C ASP A 48 4.68 -31.00 20.63
N GLU A 49 3.60 -31.54 21.20
CA GLU A 49 2.59 -32.30 20.46
C GLU A 49 1.79 -31.40 19.51
N GLU A 50 1.39 -30.22 19.98
CA GLU A 50 0.67 -29.24 19.15
C GLU A 50 1.55 -28.69 18.04
N PHE A 51 2.83 -28.41 18.32
CA PHE A 51 3.80 -27.98 17.33
C PHE A 51 4.03 -29.05 16.25
N ALA A 52 4.13 -30.33 16.63
CA ALA A 52 4.25 -31.43 15.67
C ALA A 52 3.02 -31.52 14.75
N LYS A 53 1.81 -31.41 15.31
CA LYS A 53 0.56 -31.39 14.52
C LYS A 53 0.48 -30.16 13.60
N ALA A 54 0.80 -28.97 14.12
CA ALA A 54 0.81 -27.73 13.34
C ALA A 54 1.81 -27.79 12.19
N THR A 55 3.00 -28.36 12.42
CA THR A 55 4.01 -28.58 11.39
C THR A 55 3.46 -29.38 10.21
N GLN A 56 2.80 -30.50 10.47
CA GLN A 56 2.30 -31.40 9.43
C GLN A 56 1.03 -30.90 8.73
N LEU A 57 0.15 -30.21 9.44
CA LEU A 57 -1.19 -29.86 8.94
C LEU A 57 -1.33 -28.43 8.44
N ILE A 58 -0.53 -27.49 8.97
CA ILE A 58 -0.70 -26.05 8.74
C ILE A 58 0.56 -25.41 8.16
N LEU A 59 1.74 -25.66 8.76
CA LEU A 59 2.95 -24.89 8.46
C LEU A 59 3.74 -25.42 7.27
N SER A 60 3.48 -26.65 6.84
CA SER A 60 4.10 -27.26 5.68
C SER A 60 3.10 -28.06 4.86
N GLU A 61 3.45 -28.27 3.59
CA GLU A 61 2.78 -29.15 2.64
C GLU A 61 3.68 -30.38 2.38
N PRO A 62 3.56 -31.49 3.14
CA PRO A 62 4.54 -32.59 3.10
C PRO A 62 4.70 -33.29 1.73
N GLN A 63 3.75 -33.09 0.81
CA GLN A 63 3.82 -33.64 -0.54
C GLN A 63 4.85 -32.93 -1.43
N VAL A 64 5.16 -31.66 -1.12
CA VAL A 64 6.00 -30.80 -1.96
C VAL A 64 7.07 -30.05 -1.18
N GLU A 65 7.04 -30.11 0.15
CA GLU A 65 7.96 -29.42 1.06
C GLU A 65 8.67 -30.38 2.02
N THR A 66 9.87 -29.99 2.42
CA THR A 66 10.59 -30.54 3.57
C THR A 66 10.50 -29.57 4.75
N SER A 67 10.42 -30.12 5.96
CA SER A 67 10.40 -29.33 7.19
C SER A 67 11.45 -29.82 8.18
N SER A 68 12.08 -28.88 8.89
CA SER A 68 13.15 -29.16 9.86
C SER A 68 13.15 -28.12 10.98
N THR A 69 13.54 -28.51 12.19
CA THR A 69 13.72 -27.57 13.31
C THR A 69 15.07 -26.85 13.27
N GLU A 70 15.99 -27.33 12.44
CA GLU A 70 17.33 -26.78 12.26
C GLU A 70 17.63 -26.49 10.79
N LEU A 71 18.41 -25.45 10.53
CA LEU A 71 18.89 -25.11 9.21
C LEU A 71 20.41 -25.33 9.14
N SER A 72 20.84 -26.28 8.32
CA SER A 72 22.25 -26.54 8.06
C SER A 72 22.67 -25.85 6.76
N LEU A 73 23.80 -25.16 6.80
CA LEU A 73 24.42 -24.51 5.63
C LEU A 73 25.73 -25.23 5.28
N SER A 74 25.94 -25.45 4.00
CA SER A 74 27.20 -25.94 3.44
C SER A 74 28.27 -24.85 3.52
N SER A 75 29.55 -25.22 3.44
CA SER A 75 30.66 -24.26 3.55
C SER A 75 30.72 -23.23 2.41
N ASP A 76 30.07 -23.50 1.28
CA ASP A 76 29.94 -22.63 0.12
C ASP A 76 28.57 -21.93 0.03
N GLU A 77 27.73 -22.07 1.06
CA GLU A 77 26.43 -21.40 1.16
C GLU A 77 26.53 -20.17 2.07
N THR A 78 25.90 -19.08 1.64
CA THR A 78 25.69 -17.87 2.46
C THR A 78 24.20 -17.63 2.61
N ALA A 79 23.73 -17.34 3.83
CA ALA A 79 22.33 -17.10 4.09
C ALA A 79 22.09 -15.79 4.84
N PHE A 80 20.95 -15.16 4.56
CA PHE A 80 20.38 -14.07 5.34
C PHE A 80 18.86 -14.24 5.41
N ALA A 81 18.23 -13.70 6.44
CA ALA A 81 16.79 -13.79 6.63
C ALA A 81 16.16 -12.41 6.51
N VAL A 82 14.99 -12.35 5.89
CA VAL A 82 14.21 -11.14 5.68
C VAL A 82 12.85 -11.32 6.37
N GLU A 83 12.49 -10.39 7.23
CA GLU A 83 11.17 -10.33 7.86
C GLU A 83 10.57 -8.93 7.70
N PHE A 84 9.24 -8.84 7.83
CA PHE A 84 8.57 -7.55 7.83
C PHE A 84 8.99 -6.71 9.03
N LEU A 85 9.00 -5.39 8.86
CA LEU A 85 9.26 -4.45 9.96
C LEU A 85 8.21 -4.61 11.07
N PRO A 86 8.58 -4.41 12.35
CA PRO A 86 7.60 -4.40 13.43
C PRO A 86 6.45 -3.42 13.13
N GLY A 87 5.21 -3.91 13.23
CA GLY A 87 4.00 -3.13 12.93
C GLY A 87 3.50 -3.23 11.49
N GLN A 88 4.30 -3.79 10.57
CA GLN A 88 3.81 -4.17 9.24
C GLN A 88 2.97 -5.44 9.34
N PHE A 89 1.91 -5.50 8.53
CA PHE A 89 1.02 -6.67 8.51
C PHE A 89 1.67 -7.84 7.75
N ASP A 90 2.05 -8.89 8.47
CA ASP A 90 2.53 -10.15 7.89
C ASP A 90 1.35 -11.11 7.71
N GLN A 91 0.81 -11.18 6.49
CA GLN A 91 -0.28 -12.08 6.14
C GLN A 91 0.05 -13.56 6.42
N ARG A 92 1.31 -13.98 6.26
CA ARG A 92 1.72 -15.38 6.45
C ARG A 92 1.75 -15.73 7.93
N ALA A 93 2.38 -14.89 8.75
CA ALA A 93 2.37 -15.07 10.20
C ALA A 93 0.95 -15.01 10.77
N ASP A 94 0.14 -14.06 10.30
CA ASP A 94 -1.25 -13.88 10.72
C ASP A 94 -2.09 -15.14 10.40
N SER A 95 -2.02 -15.62 9.15
CA SER A 95 -2.74 -16.82 8.70
C SER A 95 -2.30 -18.08 9.44
N ALA A 96 -0.98 -18.26 9.64
CA ALA A 96 -0.45 -19.38 10.40
C ALA A 96 -0.96 -19.35 11.86
N ALA A 97 -0.95 -18.19 12.51
CA ALA A 97 -1.47 -18.05 13.87
C ALA A 97 -2.96 -18.38 13.95
N GLN A 98 -3.78 -17.92 13.00
CA GLN A 98 -5.21 -18.24 12.95
C GLN A 98 -5.46 -19.75 12.75
N CYS A 99 -4.77 -20.37 11.81
CA CYS A 99 -4.92 -21.80 11.55
C CYS A 99 -4.49 -22.65 12.75
N VAL A 100 -3.40 -22.28 13.43
CA VAL A 100 -2.96 -22.97 14.65
C VAL A 100 -3.93 -22.75 15.82
N GLN A 101 -4.54 -21.57 15.93
CA GLN A 101 -5.60 -21.30 16.90
C GLN A 101 -6.79 -22.26 16.69
N ILE A 102 -7.24 -22.42 15.44
CA ILE A 102 -8.32 -23.35 15.09
C ILE A 102 -7.93 -24.80 15.41
N LEU A 103 -6.70 -25.20 15.05
CA LEU A 103 -6.20 -26.56 15.28
C LEU A 103 -6.14 -26.91 16.77
N THR A 104 -5.74 -25.96 17.61
CA THR A 104 -5.54 -26.17 19.06
C THR A 104 -6.80 -25.92 19.88
N GLY A 105 -7.73 -25.10 19.39
CA GLY A 105 -8.91 -24.65 20.13
C GLY A 105 -8.58 -23.76 21.32
N LYS A 106 -7.40 -23.13 21.33
CA LYS A 106 -6.86 -22.31 22.43
C LYS A 106 -6.79 -20.83 22.05
N GLU A 107 -6.16 -20.04 22.92
CA GLU A 107 -5.73 -18.68 22.61
C GLU A 107 -4.85 -18.64 21.36
N ARG A 108 -4.92 -17.52 20.65
CA ARG A 108 -4.13 -17.32 19.43
C ARG A 108 -2.63 -17.36 19.77
N PRO A 109 -1.84 -18.29 19.18
CA PRO A 109 -0.42 -18.36 19.45
C PRO A 109 0.31 -17.17 18.82
N PHE A 110 1.49 -16.89 19.33
CA PHE A 110 2.40 -15.97 18.65
C PHE A 110 3.08 -16.71 17.49
N VAL A 111 3.11 -16.09 16.31
CA VAL A 111 3.84 -16.58 15.14
C VAL A 111 4.61 -15.41 14.54
N SER A 112 5.91 -15.61 14.29
CA SER A 112 6.72 -14.77 13.42
C SER A 112 7.14 -15.57 12.19
N SER A 113 7.25 -14.89 11.05
CA SER A 113 7.66 -15.50 9.78
C SER A 113 8.81 -14.72 9.15
N ALA A 114 9.79 -15.43 8.59
CA ALA A 114 10.90 -14.82 7.86
C ALA A 114 11.26 -15.67 6.63
N ARG A 115 11.63 -15.02 5.53
CA ARG A 115 12.21 -15.68 4.36
C ARG A 115 13.72 -15.74 4.49
N VAL A 116 14.26 -16.94 4.63
CA VAL A 116 15.70 -17.19 4.57
C VAL A 116 16.10 -17.39 3.11
N ILE A 117 16.98 -16.55 2.62
CA ILE A 117 17.58 -16.66 1.29
C ILE A 117 18.95 -17.30 1.46
N ILE A 118 19.15 -18.47 0.84
CA ILE A 118 20.42 -19.19 0.85
C ILE A 118 20.99 -19.11 -0.56
N LEU A 119 22.23 -18.66 -0.68
CA LEU A 119 22.91 -18.43 -1.95
C LEU A 119 24.17 -19.30 -2.00
N THR A 120 24.38 -19.97 -3.12
CA THR A 120 25.58 -20.76 -3.38
C THR A 120 26.35 -20.13 -4.53
N GLY A 121 27.65 -19.88 -4.36
CA GLY A 121 28.49 -19.28 -5.41
C GLY A 121 29.68 -18.52 -4.85
N GLN A 122 30.55 -18.07 -5.75
CA GLN A 122 31.66 -17.18 -5.36
C GLN A 122 31.13 -15.74 -5.31
N LEU A 123 30.53 -15.36 -4.19
CA LEU A 123 29.94 -14.05 -3.98
C LEU A 123 30.91 -13.16 -3.20
N SER A 124 31.25 -12.00 -3.76
CA SER A 124 31.96 -10.97 -3.02
C SER A 124 31.01 -10.30 -2.00
N LYS A 125 31.57 -9.49 -1.10
CA LYS A 125 30.75 -8.71 -0.17
C LYS A 125 29.84 -7.73 -0.91
N GLU A 126 30.36 -7.11 -1.97
CA GLU A 126 29.63 -6.18 -2.81
C GLU A 126 28.44 -6.85 -3.52
N ASN A 127 28.62 -8.09 -3.99
CA ASN A 127 27.53 -8.88 -4.56
C ASN A 127 26.44 -9.15 -3.52
N LEU A 128 26.83 -9.54 -2.29
CA LEU A 128 25.86 -9.80 -1.22
C LEU A 128 25.08 -8.54 -0.84
N GLU A 129 25.74 -7.39 -0.70
CA GLU A 129 25.08 -6.12 -0.41
C GLU A 129 24.13 -5.68 -1.54
N ALA A 130 24.53 -5.88 -2.80
CA ALA A 130 23.65 -5.60 -3.95
C ALA A 130 22.41 -6.49 -3.94
N ILE A 131 22.56 -7.79 -3.65
CA ILE A 131 21.45 -8.74 -3.54
C ILE A 131 20.52 -8.34 -2.38
N LYS A 132 21.07 -8.03 -1.21
CA LYS A 132 20.28 -7.59 -0.05
C LYS A 132 19.49 -6.32 -0.36
N LYS A 133 20.13 -5.31 -0.94
CA LYS A 133 19.47 -4.06 -1.35
C LYS A 133 18.36 -4.29 -2.39
N TYR A 134 18.53 -5.29 -3.25
CA TYR A 134 17.54 -5.64 -4.25
C TYR A 134 16.32 -6.38 -3.66
N LEU A 135 16.54 -7.23 -2.65
CA LEU A 135 15.49 -8.08 -2.08
C LEU A 135 14.82 -7.53 -0.83
N ILE A 136 15.45 -6.58 -0.13
CA ILE A 136 14.95 -5.99 1.11
C ILE A 136 14.44 -4.60 0.79
N ASN A 137 13.12 -4.43 0.85
CA ASN A 137 12.51 -3.11 0.73
C ASN A 137 12.51 -2.43 2.11
N PRO A 138 13.30 -1.35 2.32
CA PRO A 138 13.42 -0.73 3.63
C PRO A 138 12.13 -0.08 4.14
N VAL A 139 11.10 0.04 3.30
CA VAL A 139 9.78 0.54 3.69
C VAL A 139 8.97 -0.53 4.46
N ASP A 140 9.18 -1.80 4.15
CA ASP A 140 8.34 -2.90 4.68
C ASP A 140 9.11 -4.00 5.39
N SER A 141 10.40 -4.18 5.12
CA SER A 141 11.16 -5.35 5.55
C SER A 141 12.58 -5.01 5.95
N HIS A 142 13.20 -5.92 6.72
CA HIS A 142 14.55 -5.77 7.20
C HIS A 142 15.26 -7.12 7.32
N GLU A 143 16.59 -7.07 7.39
CA GLU A 143 17.40 -8.26 7.64
C GLU A 143 17.38 -8.64 9.12
N VAL A 144 17.21 -9.93 9.38
CA VAL A 144 17.35 -10.54 10.71
C VAL A 144 18.31 -11.71 10.70
N SER A 145 18.79 -12.07 11.89
CA SER A 145 19.64 -13.24 12.04
C SER A 145 18.87 -14.50 11.65
N VAL A 146 19.48 -15.36 10.83
CA VAL A 146 18.92 -16.66 10.44
C VAL A 146 18.70 -17.58 11.65
N ASN A 147 19.69 -17.62 12.56
CA ASN A 147 19.79 -18.62 13.62
C ASN A 147 19.57 -18.08 15.04
N ALA A 148 19.67 -16.76 15.26
CA ALA A 148 19.47 -16.23 16.61
C ALA A 148 18.08 -16.63 17.15
N PRO A 149 17.97 -16.95 18.46
CA PRO A 149 16.68 -17.16 19.09
C PRO A 149 15.78 -15.96 18.84
N TYR A 150 14.55 -16.20 18.40
CA TYR A 150 13.58 -15.13 18.27
C TYR A 150 13.29 -14.50 19.64
N GLN A 151 13.15 -13.17 19.69
CA GLN A 151 12.71 -12.48 20.89
C GLN A 151 11.40 -11.77 20.57
N ARG A 152 10.32 -12.21 21.21
CA ARG A 152 9.03 -11.54 21.10
C ARG A 152 9.16 -10.13 21.65
N THR A 153 8.96 -9.15 20.80
CA THR A 153 8.77 -7.75 21.18
C THR A 153 7.29 -7.52 21.42
N GLU A 154 6.94 -7.01 22.60
CA GLU A 154 5.57 -6.54 22.84
C GLU A 154 5.33 -5.27 22.01
N SER A 155 4.13 -5.16 21.46
CA SER A 155 3.71 -3.91 20.83
C SER A 155 3.71 -2.81 21.89
N PRO A 156 4.29 -1.63 21.61
CA PRO A 156 4.21 -0.53 22.56
C PRO A 156 2.75 -0.14 22.77
N GLU A 157 2.39 0.22 23.99
CA GLU A 157 1.07 0.80 24.24
C GLU A 157 0.94 2.10 23.42
N PRO A 158 -0.19 2.29 22.70
CA PRO A 158 -0.41 3.50 21.94
C PRO A 158 -0.48 4.69 22.91
N LYS A 159 0.24 5.77 22.57
CA LYS A 159 0.19 7.01 23.33
C LYS A 159 -1.14 7.73 23.09
N ASP A 160 -1.53 8.56 24.04
CA ASP A 160 -2.65 9.48 23.88
C ASP A 160 -2.44 10.40 22.67
N VAL A 161 -3.55 10.82 22.05
CA VAL A 161 -3.54 11.72 20.90
C VAL A 161 -2.96 13.08 21.32
N ALA A 162 -1.89 13.51 20.64
CA ALA A 162 -1.22 14.76 20.94
C ALA A 162 -2.12 15.97 20.64
N ILE A 163 -2.17 16.91 21.60
CA ILE A 163 -2.71 18.25 21.41
C ILE A 163 -1.60 19.13 20.84
N LEU A 164 -1.90 19.92 19.81
CA LEU A 164 -0.94 20.81 19.16
C LEU A 164 -0.87 22.13 19.91
N GLU A 165 -0.25 22.08 21.10
CA GLU A 165 -0.08 23.27 21.95
C GLU A 165 0.61 24.41 21.20
N GLY A 166 0.08 25.62 21.35
CA GLY A 166 0.61 26.80 20.68
C GLY A 166 0.05 27.04 19.28
N PHE A 167 -0.73 26.12 18.70
CA PHE A 167 -1.22 26.24 17.32
C PHE A 167 -2.04 27.52 17.10
N ASN A 168 -2.95 27.85 18.01
CA ASN A 168 -3.77 29.06 17.94
C ASN A 168 -2.98 30.36 18.11
N GLN A 169 -1.72 30.32 18.56
CA GLN A 169 -0.87 31.49 18.72
C GLN A 169 0.22 31.59 17.65
N LYS A 170 0.35 30.60 16.77
CA LYS A 170 1.32 30.63 15.66
C LYS A 170 1.04 31.77 14.70
N THR A 171 2.09 32.45 14.30
CA THR A 171 2.11 33.43 13.23
C THR A 171 2.15 32.75 11.86
N GLU A 172 1.87 33.52 10.80
CA GLU A 172 1.97 33.03 9.42
C GLU A 172 3.37 32.48 9.08
N ALA A 173 4.43 33.13 9.56
CA ALA A 173 5.81 32.67 9.36
C ALA A 173 6.11 31.36 10.09
N GLU A 174 5.56 31.17 11.30
CA GLU A 174 5.70 29.93 12.06
C GLU A 174 4.92 28.77 11.44
N PHE A 175 3.81 29.05 10.74
CA PHE A 175 3.07 28.01 10.02
C PHE A 175 3.84 27.42 8.85
N GLU A 176 4.72 28.18 8.18
CA GLU A 176 5.54 27.63 7.11
C GLU A 176 6.53 26.57 7.64
N HIS A 177 7.18 26.85 8.77
CA HIS A 177 8.05 25.87 9.44
C HIS A 177 7.24 24.67 9.95
N PHE A 178 6.11 24.94 10.61
CA PHE A 178 5.22 23.90 11.14
C PHE A 178 4.69 22.95 10.06
N ARG A 179 4.37 23.49 8.87
CA ARG A 179 3.97 22.71 7.69
C ARG A 179 5.08 21.75 7.28
N SER A 180 6.31 22.24 7.18
CA SER A 180 7.47 21.43 6.78
C SER A 180 7.82 20.37 7.82
N GLU A 181 7.73 20.70 9.12
CA GLU A 181 8.01 19.78 10.21
C GLU A 181 7.04 18.59 10.22
N LEU A 182 5.75 18.87 10.02
CA LEU A 182 4.71 17.84 9.97
C LEU A 182 4.54 17.22 8.57
N GLY A 183 5.16 17.76 7.53
CA GLY A 183 4.98 17.29 6.15
C GLY A 183 3.53 17.40 5.69
N LEU A 184 2.85 18.51 6.01
CA LEU A 184 1.45 18.74 5.63
C LEU A 184 1.34 19.18 4.16
N ALA A 185 0.31 18.69 3.47
CA ALA A 185 -0.06 19.10 2.12
C ALA A 185 -0.84 20.44 2.09
N MET A 186 -1.53 20.78 3.19
CA MET A 186 -2.25 22.05 3.35
C MET A 186 -1.34 23.27 3.14
N SER A 187 -1.85 24.31 2.49
CA SER A 187 -1.15 25.58 2.37
C SER A 187 -1.13 26.36 3.68
N THR A 188 -0.28 27.39 3.77
CA THR A 188 -0.27 28.31 4.92
C THR A 188 -1.62 29.03 5.09
N ALA A 189 -2.30 29.36 3.98
CA ALA A 189 -3.64 29.94 4.01
C ALA A 189 -4.67 28.98 4.62
N ASP A 190 -4.54 27.68 4.33
CA ASP A 190 -5.39 26.64 4.89
C ASP A 190 -5.16 26.50 6.40
N LEU A 191 -3.91 26.52 6.86
CA LEU A 191 -3.57 26.49 8.28
C LEU A 191 -4.10 27.72 9.03
N LEU A 192 -4.00 28.91 8.44
CA LEU A 192 -4.59 30.14 9.01
C LEU A 192 -6.13 30.06 9.07
N HIS A 193 -6.78 29.43 8.09
CA HIS A 193 -8.22 29.21 8.13
C HIS A 193 -8.59 28.26 9.27
N THR A 194 -7.88 27.15 9.38
CA THR A 194 -8.05 26.16 10.45
C THR A 194 -7.80 26.78 11.83
N GLN A 195 -6.78 27.64 11.97
CA GLN A 195 -6.50 28.39 13.19
C GLN A 195 -7.69 29.24 13.64
N LYS A 196 -8.33 29.97 12.73
CA LYS A 196 -9.51 30.78 13.05
C LYS A 196 -10.67 29.94 13.60
N TYR A 197 -10.83 28.72 13.09
CA TYR A 197 -11.83 27.79 13.59
C TYR A 197 -11.51 27.36 15.03
N PHE A 198 -10.30 26.88 15.30
CA PHE A 198 -9.93 26.40 16.63
C PHE A 198 -9.86 27.54 17.68
N GLN A 199 -9.47 28.75 17.29
CA GLN A 199 -9.59 29.95 18.13
C GLN A 199 -11.04 30.24 18.53
N LYS A 200 -12.01 30.04 17.61
CA LYS A 200 -13.43 30.24 17.89
C LYS A 200 -13.99 29.16 18.83
N GLU A 201 -13.50 27.94 18.70
CA GLU A 201 -13.88 26.80 19.56
C GLU A 201 -13.19 26.84 20.94
N ASP A 202 -12.37 27.86 21.20
CA ASP A 202 -11.63 28.07 22.47
C ASP A 202 -10.79 26.85 22.90
N ARG A 203 -10.17 26.18 21.92
CA ARG A 203 -9.29 25.03 22.16
C ARG A 203 -8.23 24.85 21.08
N GLU A 204 -7.15 24.18 21.43
CA GLU A 204 -6.15 23.75 20.45
C GLU A 204 -6.63 22.50 19.67
N PRO A 205 -6.21 22.34 18.41
CA PRO A 205 -6.46 21.12 17.65
C PRO A 205 -5.63 19.95 18.17
N THR A 206 -6.17 18.74 17.99
CA THR A 206 -5.37 17.52 18.08
C THR A 206 -4.62 17.26 16.77
N ILE A 207 -3.55 16.46 16.83
CA ILE A 207 -2.83 16.02 15.63
C ILE A 207 -3.76 15.26 14.67
N THR A 208 -4.69 14.47 15.19
CA THR A 208 -5.64 13.70 14.38
C THR A 208 -6.57 14.61 13.59
N GLU A 209 -7.14 15.65 14.23
CA GLU A 209 -7.99 16.62 13.54
C GLU A 209 -7.24 17.37 12.45
N LEU A 210 -5.99 17.78 12.72
CA LEU A 210 -5.17 18.45 11.72
C LEU A 210 -4.82 17.54 10.55
N ARG A 211 -4.46 16.27 10.80
CA ARG A 211 -4.16 15.27 9.75
C ARG A 211 -5.38 14.91 8.91
N MET A 212 -6.56 14.85 9.53
CA MET A 212 -7.82 14.66 8.81
C MET A 212 -8.04 15.80 7.82
N LEU A 213 -7.95 17.06 8.29
CA LEU A 213 -8.08 18.23 7.42
C LEU A 213 -7.03 18.22 6.30
N ASP A 214 -5.78 17.91 6.65
CA ASP A 214 -4.66 17.84 5.71
C ASP A 214 -4.91 16.86 4.55
N THR A 215 -5.46 15.69 4.88
CA THR A 215 -5.80 14.67 3.90
C THR A 215 -6.87 15.17 2.93
N TYR A 216 -7.99 15.70 3.45
CA TYR A 216 -9.11 16.13 2.60
C TYR A 216 -8.82 17.42 1.83
N TRP A 217 -7.91 18.25 2.32
CA TRP A 217 -7.57 19.53 1.70
C TRP A 217 -6.35 19.42 0.77
N SER A 218 -5.74 18.23 0.70
CA SER A 218 -4.77 17.90 -0.33
C SER A 218 -5.35 18.08 -1.74
N ASP A 219 -4.49 18.41 -2.71
CA ASP A 219 -4.92 18.58 -4.10
C ASP A 219 -5.56 17.31 -4.68
N HIS A 220 -5.10 16.14 -4.26
CA HIS A 220 -5.67 14.85 -4.70
C HIS A 220 -7.14 14.71 -4.30
N CYS A 221 -7.49 15.02 -3.04
CA CYS A 221 -8.87 14.90 -2.58
C CYS A 221 -9.76 16.05 -3.09
N ARG A 222 -9.24 17.28 -3.07
CA ARG A 222 -9.99 18.47 -3.46
C ARG A 222 -10.05 18.70 -4.97
N HIS A 223 -9.19 18.04 -5.73
CA HIS A 223 -9.03 18.22 -7.16
C HIS A 223 -8.79 19.69 -7.55
N THR A 224 -8.02 20.43 -6.75
CA THR A 224 -7.85 21.89 -6.91
C THR A 224 -7.22 22.23 -8.26
N THR A 225 -6.22 21.45 -8.70
CA THR A 225 -5.64 21.55 -10.05
C THR A 225 -6.71 21.35 -11.12
N PHE A 226 -7.53 20.32 -10.99
CA PHE A 226 -8.58 20.01 -11.97
C PHE A 226 -9.71 21.05 -12.00
N MET A 227 -9.97 21.70 -10.86
CA MET A 227 -10.98 22.74 -10.70
C MET A 227 -10.45 24.15 -10.99
N SER A 228 -9.16 24.30 -11.27
CA SER A 228 -8.55 25.59 -11.57
C SER A 228 -9.04 26.15 -12.89
N LYS A 229 -9.39 27.45 -12.90
CA LYS A 229 -9.87 28.13 -14.10
C LYS A 229 -8.75 28.23 -15.14
N ILE A 230 -8.99 27.65 -16.31
CA ILE A 230 -8.13 27.82 -17.47
C ILE A 230 -8.37 29.21 -18.04
N ALA A 231 -7.35 30.08 -17.96
CA ALA A 231 -7.45 31.46 -18.40
C ALA A 231 -7.23 31.63 -19.91
N LYS A 232 -6.36 30.79 -20.50
CA LYS A 232 -6.00 30.83 -21.92
C LYS A 232 -5.67 29.43 -22.42
N VAL A 233 -6.11 29.14 -23.65
CA VAL A 233 -5.75 27.94 -24.40
C VAL A 233 -5.14 28.39 -25.74
N SER A 234 -4.04 27.76 -26.14
CA SER A 234 -3.37 27.98 -27.42
C SER A 234 -2.91 26.65 -27.99
N PHE A 235 -2.81 26.59 -29.32
CA PHE A 235 -2.47 25.39 -30.08
C PHE A 235 -1.29 25.70 -30.99
N ASP A 236 -0.31 24.79 -31.05
CA ASP A 236 0.87 24.91 -31.91
C ASP A 236 0.60 24.30 -33.30
N GLU A 237 1.44 24.62 -34.29
CA GLU A 237 1.35 24.04 -35.63
C GLU A 237 1.43 22.50 -35.58
N GLY A 238 0.57 21.79 -36.31
CA GLY A 238 0.49 20.33 -36.28
C GLY A 238 -0.42 19.75 -35.18
N THR A 239 -1.16 20.59 -34.44
CA THR A 239 -2.12 20.18 -33.40
C THR A 239 -3.59 20.39 -33.80
N GLU A 240 -3.88 20.41 -35.11
CA GLU A 240 -5.20 20.77 -35.65
C GLU A 240 -6.33 19.87 -35.12
N VAL A 241 -6.07 18.57 -34.99
CA VAL A 241 -7.05 17.60 -34.44
C VAL A 241 -7.38 17.89 -32.97
N ILE A 242 -6.39 18.34 -32.18
CA ILE A 242 -6.59 18.69 -30.77
C ILE A 242 -7.41 19.98 -30.68
N GLN A 243 -7.12 20.97 -31.53
CA GLN A 243 -7.89 22.20 -31.60
C GLN A 243 -9.34 21.94 -32.00
N GLU A 244 -9.58 21.08 -33.00
CA GLU A 244 -10.93 20.68 -33.39
C GLU A 244 -11.68 19.99 -32.25
N THR A 245 -11.03 19.05 -31.55
CA THR A 245 -11.61 18.37 -30.39
C THR A 245 -11.97 19.35 -29.27
N TYR A 246 -11.12 20.33 -28.99
CA TYR A 246 -11.40 21.36 -27.99
C TYR A 246 -12.59 22.24 -28.39
N ASN A 247 -12.72 22.59 -29.68
CA ASN A 247 -13.87 23.35 -30.19
C ASN A 247 -15.18 22.52 -30.09
N THR A 248 -15.12 21.21 -30.35
CA THR A 248 -16.25 20.30 -30.12
C THR A 248 -16.67 20.32 -28.65
N TYR A 249 -15.71 20.22 -27.72
CA TYR A 249 -15.99 20.37 -26.29
C TYR A 249 -16.71 21.70 -25.96
N LEU A 250 -16.24 22.83 -26.50
CA LEU A 250 -16.89 24.13 -26.27
C LEU A 250 -18.32 24.17 -26.81
N ALA A 251 -18.57 23.61 -28.00
CA ALA A 251 -19.90 23.54 -28.59
C ALA A 251 -20.84 22.66 -27.74
N THR A 252 -20.40 21.46 -27.34
CA THR A 252 -21.16 20.59 -26.44
C THR A 252 -21.43 21.28 -25.11
N ARG A 253 -20.45 21.99 -24.56
CA ARG A 253 -20.60 22.76 -23.32
C ARG A 253 -21.68 23.84 -23.42
N ASP A 254 -21.73 24.57 -24.53
CA ASP A 254 -22.78 25.56 -24.79
C ASP A 254 -24.15 24.90 -24.94
N GLN A 255 -24.21 23.71 -25.53
CA GLN A 255 -25.46 22.93 -25.57
C GLN A 255 -25.88 22.47 -24.19
N VAL A 256 -24.96 21.96 -23.36
CA VAL A 256 -25.24 21.41 -22.02
C VAL A 256 -25.64 22.51 -21.04
N TYR A 257 -24.81 23.55 -20.88
CA TYR A 257 -25.01 24.62 -19.89
C TYR A 257 -25.71 25.87 -20.42
N GLY A 258 -25.82 26.04 -21.73
CA GLY A 258 -26.26 27.27 -22.38
C GLY A 258 -25.10 28.22 -22.71
N ALA A 259 -25.21 28.91 -23.85
CA ALA A 259 -24.18 29.81 -24.38
C ALA A 259 -23.85 31.02 -23.48
N SER A 260 -24.70 31.34 -22.49
CA SER A 260 -24.50 32.42 -21.52
C SER A 260 -23.97 31.94 -20.16
N THR A 261 -23.42 30.72 -20.09
CA THR A 261 -22.92 30.17 -18.82
C THR A 261 -21.70 30.95 -18.30
N GLU A 262 -21.73 31.32 -17.01
CA GLU A 262 -20.60 31.94 -16.31
C GLU A 262 -19.64 30.91 -15.68
N ARG A 263 -19.94 29.61 -15.83
CA ARG A 263 -19.09 28.55 -15.27
C ARG A 263 -17.69 28.66 -15.89
N PRO A 264 -16.60 28.53 -15.11
CA PRO A 264 -15.26 28.53 -15.68
C PRO A 264 -15.00 27.26 -16.49
N VAL A 265 -14.12 27.37 -17.49
CA VAL A 265 -13.51 26.20 -18.14
C VAL A 265 -12.40 25.69 -17.22
N THR A 266 -12.44 24.40 -16.89
CA THR A 266 -11.50 23.71 -16.00
C THR A 266 -11.21 22.31 -16.56
N LEU A 267 -10.16 21.62 -16.10
CA LEU A 267 -9.89 20.24 -16.55
C LEU A 267 -11.01 19.29 -16.14
N MET A 268 -11.60 19.49 -14.95
CA MET A 268 -12.77 18.73 -14.49
C MET A 268 -13.98 18.95 -15.40
N ASP A 269 -14.18 20.19 -15.86
CA ASP A 269 -15.29 20.51 -16.77
C ASP A 269 -15.12 19.84 -18.14
N ILE A 270 -13.91 19.85 -18.68
CA ILE A 270 -13.55 19.14 -19.92
C ILE A 270 -13.80 17.63 -19.76
N ALA A 271 -13.28 17.04 -18.67
CA ALA A 271 -13.39 15.59 -18.42
C ALA A 271 -14.84 15.10 -18.27
N LEU A 272 -15.71 15.91 -17.67
CA LEU A 272 -17.10 15.52 -17.40
C LEU A 272 -18.09 15.91 -18.51
N MET A 273 -17.66 16.62 -19.56
CA MET A 273 -18.60 17.19 -20.52
C MET A 273 -19.37 16.11 -21.29
N GLY A 274 -18.68 15.05 -21.75
CA GLY A 274 -19.32 13.94 -22.45
C GLY A 274 -20.37 13.23 -21.58
N MET A 275 -20.06 12.96 -20.31
CA MET A 275 -21.04 12.38 -19.38
C MET A 275 -22.25 13.28 -19.17
N LYS A 276 -22.05 14.61 -19.08
CA LYS A 276 -23.14 15.56 -18.91
C LYS A 276 -24.00 15.72 -20.17
N GLU A 277 -23.42 15.59 -21.35
CA GLU A 277 -24.14 15.54 -22.62
C GLU A 277 -25.03 14.30 -22.70
N LEU A 278 -24.46 13.11 -22.45
CA LEU A 278 -25.20 11.84 -22.44
C LEU A 278 -26.34 11.85 -21.40
N ARG A 279 -26.10 12.42 -20.21
CA ARG A 279 -27.14 12.60 -19.20
C ARG A 279 -28.24 13.54 -19.68
N LYS A 280 -27.91 14.57 -20.47
CA LYS A 280 -28.90 15.51 -21.02
C LYS A 280 -29.70 14.92 -22.17
N SER A 281 -29.11 14.02 -22.95
CA SER A 281 -29.81 13.29 -24.03
C SER A 281 -30.67 12.12 -23.53
N GLY A 282 -30.54 11.74 -22.25
CA GLY A 282 -31.26 10.61 -21.63
C GLY A 282 -30.54 9.27 -21.80
N GLU A 283 -29.33 9.26 -22.38
CA GLU A 283 -28.53 8.05 -22.61
C GLU A 283 -27.86 7.50 -21.34
N LEU A 284 -27.97 8.22 -20.21
CA LEU A 284 -27.47 7.80 -18.89
C LEU A 284 -28.57 7.81 -17.81
N ASP A 285 -29.83 7.59 -18.18
CA ASP A 285 -30.93 7.50 -17.22
C ASP A 285 -30.83 6.27 -16.31
N ASN A 286 -30.05 5.27 -16.73
CA ASN A 286 -29.73 4.08 -15.94
C ASN A 286 -28.51 4.26 -15.02
N LEU A 287 -27.92 5.45 -14.93
CA LEU A 287 -26.85 5.71 -13.97
C LEU A 287 -27.38 5.66 -12.54
N GLU A 288 -26.73 4.90 -11.66
CA GLU A 288 -27.10 4.86 -10.25
C GLU A 288 -26.86 6.23 -9.60
N VAL A 289 -27.90 6.79 -8.95
CA VAL A 289 -27.80 8.00 -8.14
C VAL A 289 -28.08 7.64 -6.69
N SER A 290 -27.00 7.38 -5.95
CA SER A 290 -27.07 7.02 -4.53
C SER A 290 -26.45 8.11 -3.64
N ASN A 291 -26.87 8.13 -2.37
CA ASN A 291 -26.20 8.89 -1.31
C ASN A 291 -24.91 8.19 -0.83
N GLU A 292 -24.71 6.93 -1.22
CA GLU A 292 -23.47 6.21 -1.00
C GLU A 292 -22.40 6.69 -1.97
N ILE A 293 -21.16 6.83 -1.48
CA ILE A 293 -19.99 7.15 -2.32
C ILE A 293 -19.59 5.87 -3.06
N ASN A 294 -20.46 5.39 -3.95
CA ASN A 294 -20.21 4.23 -4.78
C ASN A 294 -19.71 4.68 -6.16
N ALA A 295 -18.75 3.93 -6.68
CA ALA A 295 -18.03 4.25 -7.89
C ALA A 295 -18.90 3.96 -9.13
N ALA A 296 -19.39 5.03 -9.79
CA ALA A 296 -19.84 5.04 -11.19
C ALA A 296 -20.57 3.78 -11.70
N SER A 297 -21.55 3.28 -10.94
CA SER A 297 -22.33 2.11 -11.32
C SER A 297 -23.53 2.48 -12.20
N ILE A 298 -23.92 1.57 -13.08
CA ILE A 298 -25.14 1.67 -13.88
C ILE A 298 -26.07 0.50 -13.56
N VAL A 299 -27.37 0.76 -13.67
CA VAL A 299 -28.42 -0.24 -13.63
C VAL A 299 -28.49 -0.91 -15.00
N VAL A 300 -28.44 -2.24 -15.00
CA VAL A 300 -28.68 -3.07 -16.18
C VAL A 300 -29.76 -4.09 -15.88
N ASP A 301 -30.52 -4.46 -16.91
CA ASP A 301 -31.51 -5.54 -16.81
C ASP A 301 -30.77 -6.88 -16.71
N GLY A 302 -30.92 -7.54 -15.55
CA GLY A 302 -30.48 -8.90 -15.31
C GLY A 302 -31.49 -9.94 -15.77
N ASP A 303 -31.15 -11.21 -15.59
CA ASP A 303 -32.09 -12.30 -15.85
C ASP A 303 -33.29 -12.22 -14.87
N ASP A 304 -34.48 -12.61 -15.35
CA ASP A 304 -35.75 -12.64 -14.59
C ASP A 304 -36.28 -11.27 -14.07
N GLU A 305 -36.19 -10.21 -14.88
CA GLU A 305 -36.69 -8.85 -14.55
C GLU A 305 -36.03 -8.23 -13.30
N GLN A 306 -34.81 -8.66 -12.96
CA GLN A 306 -34.04 -8.10 -11.85
C GLN A 306 -33.14 -6.97 -12.33
N GLU A 307 -33.11 -5.85 -11.60
CA GLU A 307 -32.14 -4.79 -11.82
C GLU A 307 -30.80 -5.16 -11.16
N TRP A 308 -29.71 -5.14 -11.92
CA TRP A 308 -28.35 -5.37 -11.42
C TRP A 308 -27.53 -4.07 -11.47
N LEU A 309 -26.70 -3.86 -10.45
CA LEU A 309 -25.69 -2.80 -10.44
C LEU A 309 -24.37 -3.35 -10.98
N VAL A 310 -23.79 -2.67 -11.96
CA VAL A 310 -22.49 -2.98 -12.58
C VAL A 310 -21.58 -1.78 -12.47
#